data_AF-A0A2U3H1D6-F1
#
_entry.id   AF-A0A2U3H1D6-F1
#
_cell.length_a   1.000
_cell.length_b   1.000
_cell.length_c   1.000
_cell.angle_alpha   90.00
_cell.angle_beta   90.00
_cell.angle_gamma   90.00
#
_symmetry.space_group_name_H-M   'P 1'
#
loop_
_entity.id
_entity.type
_entity.pdbx_description
1 polymer ?
#
loop_
_entity_poly.entity_id
_entity_poly.type
_entity_poly.pdbx_seq_one_letter_code
_entity_poly.pdbx_strand_id
1 'polypeptide(L)'
;MTRRRRDRDAERAAIRAAATRLLAGTPLRSTTGRLTGTELIAESGLRRDIIYGDHKDLVEEFQAQAKAQFFTPAAIQKIAEQNAALKEDLADTKAELAAERERNAALVRITAELSLEPEQARAELESAQQVARLPGARSPRPSPRRHR
;
A
#
# COMPACT_ATOMS: atom_id res chain seq x y z
N MET A 1 57.78 -32.76 -21.24
CA MET A 1 56.59 -31.93 -20.91
C MET A 1 56.15 -32.24 -19.50
N THR A 2 56.56 -31.42 -18.53
CA THR A 2 56.13 -31.54 -17.12
C THR A 2 54.66 -31.16 -17.03
N ARG A 3 53.78 -32.13 -16.74
CA ARG A 3 52.37 -31.81 -16.39
C ARG A 3 52.42 -30.87 -15.19
N ARG A 4 52.03 -29.62 -15.40
CA ARG A 4 51.91 -28.60 -14.34
C ARG A 4 51.13 -29.21 -13.20
N ARG A 5 51.78 -29.36 -12.04
CA ARG A 5 51.13 -29.92 -10.85
C ARG A 5 49.94 -29.02 -10.53
N ARG A 6 48.73 -29.57 -10.54
CA ARG A 6 47.51 -28.82 -10.22
C ARG A 6 47.59 -28.37 -8.77
N ASP A 7 47.33 -27.09 -8.54
CA ASP A 7 47.26 -26.51 -7.20
C ASP A 7 45.81 -26.63 -6.71
N ARG A 8 45.56 -27.72 -5.97
CA ARG A 8 44.22 -28.04 -5.47
C ARG A 8 43.73 -27.00 -4.46
N ASP A 9 44.62 -26.36 -3.72
CA ASP A 9 44.23 -25.37 -2.72
C ASP A 9 43.79 -24.08 -3.39
N ALA A 10 44.50 -23.65 -4.44
CA ALA A 10 44.08 -22.54 -5.28
C ALA A 10 42.74 -22.82 -5.98
N GLU A 11 42.52 -24.05 -6.47
CA GLU A 11 41.24 -24.48 -7.05
C GLU A 11 40.09 -24.41 -6.03
N ARG A 12 40.27 -24.94 -4.81
CA ARG A 12 39.25 -24.86 -3.74
C ARG A 12 38.95 -23.41 -3.35
N ALA A 13 39.98 -22.57 -3.25
CA ALA A 13 39.80 -21.15 -2.96
C ALA A 13 38.97 -20.45 -4.05
N ALA A 14 39.26 -20.74 -5.32
CA ALA A 14 38.50 -20.19 -6.44
C ALA A 14 37.03 -20.63 -6.42
N ILE A 15 36.74 -21.92 -6.14
CA ILE A 15 35.38 -22.45 -6.04
C ILE A 15 34.62 -21.80 -4.89
N ARG A 16 35.22 -21.69 -3.70
CA ARG A 16 34.56 -21.05 -2.55
C ARG A 16 34.28 -19.58 -2.80
N ALA A 17 35.25 -18.84 -3.34
CA ALA A 17 35.04 -17.43 -3.67
C ALA A 17 33.92 -17.24 -4.71
N ALA A 18 33.83 -18.13 -5.69
CA ALA A 18 32.74 -18.15 -6.66
C ALA A 18 31.38 -18.46 -6.01
N ALA A 19 31.32 -19.48 -5.15
CA ALA A 19 30.11 -19.84 -4.40
C ALA A 19 29.61 -18.68 -3.54
N THR A 20 30.50 -18.02 -2.79
CA THR A 20 30.16 -16.85 -1.96
C THR A 20 29.57 -15.72 -2.80
N ARG A 21 30.17 -15.40 -3.95
CA ARG A 21 29.66 -14.34 -4.83
C ARG A 21 28.29 -14.67 -5.43
N LEU A 22 28.08 -15.92 -5.85
CA LEU A 22 26.79 -16.39 -6.35
C LEU A 22 25.72 -16.33 -5.26
N LEU A 23 26.00 -16.85 -4.07
CA LEU A 23 25.08 -16.83 -2.93
C LEU A 23 24.77 -15.42 -2.42
N ALA A 24 25.67 -14.47 -2.62
CA ALA A 24 25.48 -13.05 -2.31
C ALA A 24 24.75 -12.28 -3.42
N GLY A 25 24.50 -12.89 -4.58
CA GLY A 25 23.87 -12.23 -5.72
C GLY A 25 24.76 -11.24 -6.46
N THR A 26 26.09 -11.32 -6.29
CA THR A 26 27.07 -10.45 -6.95
C THR A 26 28.03 -11.25 -7.85
N PRO A 27 27.54 -11.95 -8.89
CA PRO A 27 28.38 -12.71 -9.80
C PRO A 27 29.31 -11.80 -10.63
N LEU A 28 30.50 -12.30 -10.96
CA LEU A 28 31.46 -11.58 -11.80
C LEU A 28 31.58 -12.17 -13.21
N ARG A 29 31.36 -13.47 -13.36
CA ARG A 29 31.56 -14.21 -14.62
C ARG A 29 30.37 -15.08 -15.01
N SER A 30 29.52 -15.43 -14.04
CA SER A 30 28.26 -16.10 -14.28
C SER A 30 27.33 -15.22 -15.11
N THR A 31 26.69 -15.80 -16.12
CA THR A 31 25.87 -15.06 -17.10
C THR A 31 24.50 -14.73 -16.54
N THR A 32 23.90 -15.67 -15.79
CA THR A 32 22.53 -15.50 -15.24
C THR A 32 22.50 -15.32 -13.73
N GLY A 33 23.61 -15.57 -13.02
CA GLY A 33 23.67 -15.50 -11.56
C GLY A 33 22.87 -16.60 -10.85
N ARG A 34 22.35 -17.59 -11.58
CA ARG A 34 21.55 -18.67 -10.99
C ARG A 34 22.43 -19.56 -10.11
N LEU A 35 21.88 -20.06 -9.00
CA LEU A 35 22.59 -20.94 -8.07
C LEU A 35 22.63 -22.40 -8.58
N THR A 36 23.29 -22.60 -9.72
CA THR A 36 23.45 -23.91 -10.38
C THR A 36 24.91 -24.31 -10.49
N GLY A 37 25.19 -25.61 -10.62
CA GLY A 37 26.56 -26.10 -10.80
C GLY A 37 27.25 -25.55 -12.05
N THR A 38 26.51 -25.32 -13.13
CA THR A 38 27.04 -24.73 -14.37
C THR A 38 27.48 -23.29 -14.16
N GLU A 39 26.70 -22.50 -13.42
CA GLU A 39 27.06 -21.12 -13.09
C GLU A 39 28.22 -21.06 -12.08
N LEU A 40 28.32 -22.01 -11.16
CA LEU A 40 29.49 -22.15 -10.28
C LEU A 40 30.78 -22.45 -11.07
N ILE A 41 30.70 -23.28 -12.11
CA ILE A 41 31.81 -23.55 -13.04
C ILE A 41 32.20 -22.26 -13.77
N ALA A 42 31.22 -21.54 -14.34
CA ALA A 42 31.47 -20.28 -15.04
C ALA A 42 32.09 -19.22 -14.11
N GLU A 43 31.58 -19.11 -12.88
CA GLU A 43 32.00 -18.12 -11.89
C GLU A 43 33.40 -18.41 -11.31
N SER A 44 33.74 -19.68 -11.09
CA SER A 44 35.06 -20.09 -10.61
C SER A 44 36.14 -20.06 -11.69
N GLY A 45 35.75 -20.08 -12.98
CA GLY A 45 36.67 -20.12 -14.11
C GLY A 45 37.44 -21.44 -14.25
N LEU A 46 37.03 -22.48 -13.51
CA LEU A 46 37.62 -23.82 -13.60
C LEU A 46 36.85 -24.69 -14.60
N ARG A 47 37.51 -25.75 -15.07
CA ARG A 47 36.87 -26.73 -15.95
C ARG A 47 35.93 -27.65 -15.18
N ARG A 48 34.84 -28.08 -15.84
CA ARG A 48 33.87 -29.05 -15.30
C ARG A 48 34.53 -30.31 -14.74
N ASP A 49 35.50 -30.87 -15.46
CA ASP A 49 36.18 -32.11 -15.07
C ASP A 49 36.97 -31.96 -13.77
N ILE A 50 37.51 -30.77 -13.50
CA ILE A 50 38.25 -30.47 -12.27
C ILE A 50 37.26 -30.36 -11.10
N ILE A 51 36.17 -29.61 -11.30
CA ILE A 51 35.17 -29.36 -10.27
C ILE A 51 34.46 -30.66 -9.86
N TYR A 52 33.92 -31.42 -10.81
CA TYR A 52 33.19 -32.65 -10.49
C TYR A 52 34.10 -33.86 -10.22
N GLY A 53 35.37 -33.80 -10.66
CA GLY A 53 36.34 -34.87 -10.41
C GLY A 53 36.99 -34.78 -9.04
N ASP A 54 37.57 -33.63 -8.70
CA ASP A 54 38.38 -33.46 -7.48
C ASP A 54 37.66 -32.67 -6.37
N HIS A 55 36.64 -31.86 -6.69
CA HIS A 55 36.02 -30.90 -5.75
C HIS A 55 34.48 -31.00 -5.71
N LYS A 56 33.96 -32.22 -5.87
CA LYS A 56 32.51 -32.49 -5.88
C LYS A 56 31.85 -32.11 -4.55
N ASP A 57 32.58 -32.26 -3.44
CA ASP A 57 32.19 -31.84 -2.09
C ASP A 57 31.72 -30.38 -2.06
N LEU A 58 32.49 -29.48 -2.68
CA LEU A 58 32.19 -28.05 -2.70
C LEU A 58 30.96 -27.71 -3.56
N VAL A 59 30.69 -28.49 -4.60
CA VAL A 59 29.47 -28.32 -5.42
C VAL A 59 28.24 -28.76 -4.62
N GLU A 60 28.35 -29.87 -3.91
CA GLU A 60 27.27 -30.38 -3.06
C GLU A 60 26.97 -29.41 -1.91
N GLU A 61 28.01 -28.86 -1.26
CA GLU A 61 27.87 -27.82 -0.23
C GLU A 61 27.18 -26.56 -0.78
N PHE A 62 27.63 -26.05 -1.93
CA PHE A 62 27.01 -24.89 -2.57
C PHE A 62 25.54 -25.15 -2.90
N GLN A 63 25.21 -26.33 -3.43
CA GLN A 63 23.82 -26.68 -3.73
C GLN A 63 22.97 -26.84 -2.47
N ALA A 64 23.53 -27.34 -1.38
CA ALA A 64 22.83 -27.42 -0.10
C ALA A 64 22.54 -26.01 0.45
N GLN A 65 23.52 -25.09 0.39
CA GLN A 65 23.35 -23.70 0.81
C GLN A 65 22.34 -22.96 -0.08
N ALA A 66 22.40 -23.16 -1.41
CA ALA A 66 21.42 -22.62 -2.34
C ALA A 66 20.01 -23.10 -2.01
N LYS A 67 19.84 -24.41 -1.76
CA LYS A 67 18.55 -24.98 -1.34
C LYS A 67 18.08 -24.41 -0.01
N ALA A 68 18.98 -24.15 0.95
CA ALA A 68 18.63 -23.53 2.22
C ALA A 68 18.18 -22.06 2.06
N GLN A 69 18.78 -21.29 1.14
CA GLN A 69 18.33 -19.94 0.81
C GLN A 69 16.95 -19.92 0.13
N PHE A 70 16.69 -20.88 -0.77
CA PHE A 70 15.40 -21.02 -1.44
C PHE A 70 14.38 -21.84 -0.65
N PHE A 71 14.75 -22.37 0.52
CA PHE A 71 13.80 -22.96 1.44
C PHE A 71 13.02 -21.80 2.04
N THR A 72 11.98 -21.36 1.35
CA THR A 72 11.02 -20.39 1.87
C THR A 72 10.49 -20.96 3.18
N PRO A 73 10.92 -20.44 4.35
CA PRO A 73 10.42 -20.97 5.61
C PRO A 73 8.92 -20.76 5.61
N ALA A 74 8.14 -21.71 6.15
CA ALA A 74 6.68 -21.58 6.25
C ALA A 74 6.24 -20.22 6.83
N ALA A 75 7.10 -19.59 7.65
CA ALA A 75 6.94 -18.23 8.14
C ALA A 75 6.81 -17.16 7.03
N ILE A 76 7.59 -17.23 5.95
CA ILE A 76 7.51 -16.25 4.84
C ILE A 76 6.23 -16.45 4.02
N GLN A 77 5.78 -17.70 3.82
CA GLN A 77 4.48 -17.97 3.20
C GLN A 77 3.34 -17.41 4.06
N LYS A 78 3.38 -17.66 5.36
CA LYS A 78 2.41 -17.10 6.31
C LYS A 78 2.40 -15.57 6.30
N ILE A 79 3.56 -14.92 6.21
CA ILE A 79 3.66 -13.45 6.08
C ILE A 79 3.07 -12.98 4.75
N ALA A 80 3.27 -13.70 3.65
CA ALA A 80 2.68 -13.37 2.36
C ALA A 80 1.14 -13.47 2.39
N GLU A 81 0.61 -14.53 3.00
CA GLU A 81 -0.84 -14.72 3.20
C GLU A 81 -1.42 -13.63 4.10
N GLN A 82 -0.76 -13.29 5.21
CA GLN A 82 -1.17 -12.20 6.09
C GLN A 82 -1.16 -10.85 5.37
N ASN A 83 -0.15 -10.58 4.54
CA ASN A 83 -0.10 -9.36 3.75
C ASN A 83 -1.20 -9.30 2.68
N ALA A 84 -1.62 -10.44 2.14
CA ALA A 84 -2.75 -10.49 1.21
C ALA A 84 -4.06 -10.17 1.93
N ALA A 85 -4.32 -10.81 3.08
CA ALA A 85 -5.50 -10.55 3.91
C ALA A 85 -5.56 -9.08 4.37
N LEU A 86 -4.46 -8.52 4.89
CA LEU A 86 -4.41 -7.12 5.31
C LEU A 86 -4.67 -6.13 4.18
N LYS A 87 -4.31 -6.47 2.93
CA LYS A 87 -4.59 -5.62 1.77
C LYS A 87 -6.08 -5.64 1.40
N GLU A 88 -6.73 -6.78 1.55
CA GLU A 88 -8.17 -6.94 1.35
C GLU A 88 -8.93 -6.14 2.42
N ASP A 89 -8.59 -6.32 3.71
CA ASP A 89 -9.19 -5.56 4.82
C ASP A 89 -9.00 -4.04 4.63
N LEU A 90 -7.83 -3.61 4.14
CA LEU A 90 -7.58 -2.20 3.83
C LEU A 90 -8.40 -1.67 2.66
N ALA A 91 -8.73 -2.50 1.68
CA ALA A 91 -9.59 -2.12 0.58
C ALA A 91 -11.04 -1.94 1.07
N ASP A 92 -11.52 -2.88 1.87
CA ASP A 92 -12.88 -2.88 2.42
C ASP A 92 -13.10 -1.69 3.36
N THR A 93 -12.20 -1.49 4.32
CA THR A 93 -12.27 -0.34 5.26
C THR A 93 -12.22 1.01 4.55
N LYS A 94 -11.48 1.12 3.44
CA LYS A 94 -11.48 2.34 2.61
C LYS A 94 -12.81 2.55 1.89
N ALA A 95 -13.42 1.48 1.40
CA ALA A 95 -14.73 1.56 0.76
C ALA A 95 -15.80 1.98 1.77
N GLU A 96 -15.79 1.41 2.97
CA GLU A 96 -16.69 1.81 4.07
C GLU A 96 -16.49 3.27 4.47
N LEU A 97 -15.24 3.72 4.63
CA LEU A 97 -14.94 5.11 4.96
C LEU A 97 -15.41 6.07 3.87
N ALA A 98 -15.32 5.69 2.60
CA ALA A 98 -15.83 6.49 1.50
C ALA A 98 -17.35 6.61 1.54
N ALA A 99 -18.06 5.51 1.79
CA ALA A 99 -19.51 5.49 1.92
C ALA A 99 -19.99 6.33 3.13
N GLU A 100 -19.31 6.23 4.27
CA GLU A 100 -19.61 7.06 5.45
C GLU A 100 -19.39 8.55 5.20
N ARG A 101 -18.34 8.91 4.46
CA ARG A 101 -18.08 10.31 4.07
C ARG A 101 -19.17 10.84 3.14
N GLU A 102 -19.66 10.03 2.22
CA GLU A 102 -20.77 10.40 1.34
C GLU A 102 -22.07 10.62 2.14
N ARG A 103 -22.40 9.72 3.06
CA ARG A 103 -23.55 9.87 3.97
C ARG A 103 -23.46 11.13 4.81
N ASN A 104 -22.30 11.38 5.42
CA ASN A 104 -22.07 12.60 6.20
C ASN A 104 -22.21 13.87 5.34
N ALA A 105 -21.69 13.87 4.11
CA ALA A 105 -21.84 15.01 3.21
C ALA A 105 -23.32 15.27 2.87
N ALA A 106 -24.12 14.21 2.67
CA ALA A 106 -25.56 14.34 2.45
C ALA A 106 -26.28 14.91 3.68
N LEU A 107 -25.97 14.40 4.88
CA LEU A 107 -26.54 14.90 6.14
C LEU A 107 -26.19 16.37 6.37
N VAL A 108 -24.96 16.79 6.08
CA VAL A 108 -24.54 18.20 6.21
C VAL A 108 -25.35 19.09 5.25
N ARG A 109 -25.59 18.65 4.01
CA ARG A 109 -26.42 19.39 3.05
C ARG A 109 -27.86 19.53 3.52
N ILE A 110 -28.48 18.43 3.93
CA ILE A 110 -29.86 18.44 4.47
C ILE A 110 -29.95 19.36 5.69
N THR A 111 -28.97 19.29 6.60
CA THR A 111 -28.93 20.16 7.78
C THR A 111 -28.83 21.64 7.40
N ALA A 112 -28.03 21.97 6.39
CA ALA A 112 -27.91 23.34 5.88
C ALA A 112 -29.23 23.82 5.25
N GLU A 113 -29.89 22.99 4.44
CA GLU A 113 -31.20 23.30 3.86
C GLU A 113 -32.27 23.52 4.93
N LEU A 114 -32.38 22.61 5.89
CA LEU A 114 -33.33 22.72 7.01
C LEU A 114 -33.04 23.89 7.95
N SER A 115 -31.81 24.42 7.97
CA SER A 115 -31.47 25.62 8.75
C SER A 115 -31.90 26.92 8.05
N LEU A 116 -32.02 26.90 6.72
CA LEU A 116 -32.44 28.08 5.94
C LEU A 116 -33.94 28.35 6.05
N GLU A 117 -34.78 27.31 6.08
CA GLU A 117 -36.24 27.44 6.21
C GLU A 117 -36.70 28.22 7.46
N PRO A 118 -36.21 27.94 8.69
CA PRO A 118 -36.62 28.67 9.87
C PRO A 118 -36.07 30.10 9.90
N GLU A 119 -34.90 30.35 9.31
CA GLU A 119 -34.35 31.70 9.17
C GLU A 119 -35.19 32.55 8.22
N GLN A 120 -35.60 31.97 7.09
CA GLN A 120 -36.51 32.63 6.12
C GLN A 120 -37.87 32.92 6.74
N ALA A 121 -38.49 31.94 7.42
CA ALA A 121 -39.77 32.12 8.08
C ALA A 121 -39.72 33.21 9.17
N ARG A 122 -38.60 33.31 9.91
CA ARG A 122 -38.38 34.38 10.89
C ARG A 122 -38.24 35.75 10.23
N ALA A 123 -37.45 35.85 9.15
CA ALA A 123 -37.27 37.09 8.41
C ALA A 123 -38.59 37.59 7.78
N GLU A 124 -39.41 36.68 7.24
CA GLU A 124 -40.74 37.01 6.71
C GLU A 124 -41.67 37.53 7.81
N LEU A 125 -41.72 36.87 8.97
CA LEU A 125 -42.51 37.33 10.12
C LEU A 125 -42.05 38.72 10.63
N GLU A 126 -40.75 38.97 10.70
CA GLU A 126 -40.21 40.27 11.09
C GLU A 126 -40.59 41.36 10.09
N SER A 127 -40.51 41.07 8.79
CA SER A 127 -40.90 42.01 7.73
C SER A 127 -42.41 42.33 7.76
N ALA A 128 -43.25 41.33 8.01
CA ALA A 128 -44.70 41.51 8.12
C ALA A 128 -45.09 42.35 9.34
N GLN A 129 -44.33 42.29 10.43
CA GLN A 129 -44.53 43.14 11.61
C GLN A 129 -44.07 44.59 11.41
N GLN A 130 -43.13 44.84 10.51
CA GLN A 130 -42.63 46.18 10.19
C GLN A 130 -43.52 46.96 9.21
N VAL A 131 -44.55 46.35 8.62
CA VAL A 131 -45.50 47.07 7.76
C VAL A 131 -46.31 48.06 8.60
N ALA A 132 -46.21 49.35 8.26
CA ALA A 132 -46.90 50.43 8.95
C ALA A 132 -48.41 50.18 8.99
N ARG A 133 -48.99 50.06 10.20
CA ARG A 133 -50.45 49.99 10.36
C ARG A 133 -51.05 51.27 9.80
N LEU A 134 -51.84 51.13 8.73
CA LEU A 134 -52.64 52.23 8.17
C LEU A 134 -53.48 52.84 9.30
N PRO A 135 -53.45 54.18 9.50
CA PRO A 135 -54.23 54.82 10.52
C PRO A 135 -55.71 54.58 10.22
N GLY A 136 -56.38 53.85 11.11
CA GLY A 136 -57.80 53.55 11.02
C GLY A 136 -58.58 54.84 10.80
N ALA A 137 -59.49 54.81 9.81
CA ALA A 137 -60.34 55.94 9.46
C ALA A 137 -60.92 56.57 10.73
N ARG A 138 -60.58 57.84 10.97
CA ARG A 138 -61.18 58.63 12.04
C ARG A 138 -62.69 58.60 11.85
N SER A 139 -63.39 57.89 12.73
CA SER A 139 -64.84 57.93 12.76
C SER A 139 -65.29 59.39 12.91
N PRO A 140 -66.23 59.87 12.09
CA PRO A 140 -66.72 61.24 12.20
C PRO A 140 -67.40 61.40 13.57
N ARG A 141 -66.99 62.45 14.30
CA ARG A 141 -67.61 62.86 15.57
C ARG A 141 -69.12 63.03 15.36
N PRO A 142 -69.98 62.43 16.20
CA PRO A 142 -71.41 62.64 16.10
C PRO A 142 -71.76 64.09 16.50
N SER A 143 -72.53 64.75 15.65
CA SER A 143 -73.05 66.11 15.87
C SER A 143 -73.93 66.15 17.12
N PRO A 144 -73.90 67.24 17.92
CA PRO A 144 -74.73 67.33 19.11
C PRO A 144 -76.21 67.45 18.71
N ARG A 145 -77.02 66.53 19.24
CA ARG A 145 -78.48 66.56 19.15
C ARG A 145 -79.02 67.85 19.80
N ARG A 146 -79.67 68.71 19.00
CA ARG A 146 -80.54 69.76 19.53
C ARG A 146 -81.95 69.22 19.69
N HIS A 147 -82.42 69.22 20.93
CA HIS A 147 -83.82 69.03 21.29
C HIS A 147 -84.62 70.31 21.00
N ARG A 148 -85.64 70.22 20.15
CA ARG A 148 -87.05 70.57 20.45
C ARG A 148 -87.91 70.48 19.20
#